data_AF-A0A954QWT6-F1
#
_entry.id   AF-A0A954QWT6-F1
#
_cell.length_a   1.000
_cell.length_b   1.000
_cell.length_c   1.000
_cell.angle_alpha   90.00
_cell.angle_beta   90.00
_cell.angle_gamma   90.00
#
_symmetry.space_group_name_H-M   'P 1'
#
loop_
_entity.id
_entity.type
_entity.pdbx_description
1 polymer ?
#
loop_
_entity_poly.entity_id
_entity_poly.type
_entity_poly.pdbx_seq_one_letter_code
_entity_poly.pdbx_strand_id
1 'polypeptide(L)'
;FDLTIGLLLIVGLFTRFVAVAGAVFLGSIVLTQPPWVADAAPTYYQVNLMLALLVLAAVGAGRFAGLDFLLGALRHRCCPPKQETK
;
A
#
# COMPACT_ATOMS: atom_id res chain seq x y z
N PHE A 1 -1.46 14.28 2.10
CA PHE A 1 -1.81 12.95 1.59
C PHE A 1 -0.71 11.94 1.94
N ASP A 2 0.52 12.18 1.51
CA ASP A 2 1.65 11.24 1.73
C ASP A 2 1.92 10.94 3.20
N LEU A 3 1.77 11.92 4.09
CA LEU A 3 1.88 11.72 5.54
C LEU A 3 0.84 10.74 6.10
N THR A 4 -0.40 10.81 5.60
CA THR A 4 -1.49 9.93 6.04
C THR A 4 -1.26 8.50 5.57
N ILE A 5 -0.84 8.34 4.30
CA ILE A 5 -0.48 7.04 3.74
C ILE A 5 0.76 6.46 4.43
N GLY A 6 1.78 7.28 4.65
CA GLY A 6 2.98 6.91 5.38
C GLY A 6 2.67 6.45 6.80
N LEU A 7 1.79 7.16 7.51
CA LEU A 7 1.37 6.75 8.86
C LEU A 7 0.61 5.42 8.85
N LEU A 8 -0.33 5.21 7.92
CA LEU A 8 -1.05 3.93 7.81
C LEU A 8 -0.11 2.76 7.46
N LEU A 9 0.90 3.02 6.63
CA LEU A 9 1.94 2.05 6.27
C LEU A 9 2.83 1.70 7.46
N ILE A 10 3.23 2.68 8.27
CA ILE A 10 4.02 2.47 9.50
C ILE A 10 3.22 1.70 10.55
N VAL A 11 1.94 2.06 10.73
CA VAL A 11 1.04 1.36 11.67
C VAL A 11 0.74 -0.07 11.19
N GLY A 12 0.89 -0.35 9.90
CA GLY A 12 0.72 -1.69 9.35
C GLY A 12 -0.75 -2.11 9.18
N LEU A 13 -1.68 -1.15 9.14
CA LEU A 13 -3.12 -1.38 9.00
C LEU A 13 -3.55 -1.21 7.53
N PHE A 14 -4.10 -2.24 6.92
CA PHE A 14 -4.52 -2.30 5.50
C PHE A 14 -3.42 -1.90 4.51
N THR A 15 -2.15 -2.14 4.86
CA THR A 15 -0.95 -1.81 4.07
C THR A 15 -1.07 -2.09 2.57
N ARG A 16 -1.65 -3.23 2.17
CA ARG A 16 -1.83 -3.54 0.74
C ARG A 16 -2.84 -2.61 0.06
N PHE A 17 -3.99 -2.36 0.68
CA PHE A 17 -5.01 -1.46 0.13
C PHE A 17 -4.51 -0.01 0.12
N VAL A 18 -3.85 0.41 1.19
CA VAL A 18 -3.28 1.77 1.33
C VAL A 18 -2.18 2.00 0.30
N ALA A 19 -1.27 1.03 0.10
CA ALA A 19 -0.22 1.11 -0.89
C ALA A 19 -0.77 1.20 -2.33
N VAL A 20 -1.78 0.38 -2.66
CA VAL A 20 -2.44 0.44 -3.98
C VAL A 20 -3.18 1.76 -4.17
N ALA A 21 -3.95 2.21 -3.18
CA ALA A 21 -4.68 3.48 -3.26
C ALA A 21 -3.71 4.68 -3.42
N GLY A 22 -2.58 4.66 -2.71
CA GLY A 22 -1.53 5.67 -2.84
C GLY A 22 -0.86 5.65 -4.22
N ALA A 23 -0.56 4.47 -4.74
CA ALA A 23 0.00 4.33 -6.09
C ALA A 23 -0.97 4.81 -7.18
N VAL A 24 -2.26 4.48 -7.07
CA VAL A 24 -3.29 4.96 -8.02
C VAL A 24 -3.43 6.48 -7.94
N PHE A 25 -3.46 7.06 -6.75
CA PHE A 25 -3.54 8.52 -6.58
C PHE A 25 -2.31 9.22 -7.17
N LEU A 26 -1.10 8.76 -6.86
CA LEU A 26 0.12 9.33 -7.44
C LEU A 26 0.17 9.14 -8.96
N GLY A 27 -0.29 7.99 -9.45
CA GLY A 27 -0.45 7.74 -10.89
C GLY A 27 -1.38 8.75 -11.56
N SER A 28 -2.48 9.13 -10.90
CA SER A 28 -3.39 10.16 -11.42
C SER A 28 -2.72 11.54 -11.53
N ILE A 29 -1.83 11.88 -10.58
CA ILE A 29 -1.03 13.12 -10.64
C ILE A 29 -0.03 13.07 -11.79
N VAL A 30 0.67 11.94 -11.96
CA VAL A 30 1.65 11.75 -13.05
C VAL A 30 0.96 11.78 -14.42
N LEU A 31 -0.26 11.24 -14.53
CA LEU A 31 -1.06 11.31 -15.76
C LEU A 31 -1.53 12.73 -16.07
N THR A 32 -1.85 13.52 -15.05
CA THR A 32 -2.27 14.92 -15.21
C THR A 32 -1.07 15.83 -15.53
N GLN A 33 0.10 15.50 -14.99
CA GLN A 33 1.35 16.25 -15.18
C GLN A 33 2.49 15.35 -15.65
N PRO A 34 2.46 14.99 -16.94
CA PRO A 34 3.53 14.32 -17.62
C PRO A 34 4.97 14.81 -17.32
N PRO A 35 5.91 13.98 -16.82
CA PRO A 35 7.32 14.37 -16.72
C PRO A 35 8.00 14.70 -18.06
N TRP A 36 7.38 14.36 -19.20
CA TRP A 36 7.91 14.63 -20.54
C TRP A 36 7.38 15.94 -21.16
N VAL A 37 6.53 16.69 -20.45
CA VAL A 37 5.99 17.98 -20.90
C VAL A 37 6.73 19.12 -20.20
N ALA A 38 7.28 20.05 -20.99
CA ALA A 38 8.21 21.09 -20.52
C ALA A 38 7.60 22.13 -19.56
N ASP A 39 6.27 22.31 -19.55
CA ASP A 39 5.55 23.23 -18.64
C ASP A 39 4.94 22.52 -17.42
N ALA A 40 5.13 21.21 -17.27
CA ALA A 40 4.60 20.47 -16.13
C ALA A 40 5.49 20.63 -14.89
N ALA A 41 4.87 20.69 -13.71
CA ALA A 41 5.63 20.66 -12.46
C ALA A 41 6.48 19.38 -12.36
N PRO A 42 7.66 19.41 -11.72
CA PRO A 42 8.53 18.25 -11.63
C PRO A 42 7.85 17.09 -10.89
N THR A 43 7.51 16.02 -11.62
CA THR A 43 6.80 14.84 -11.09
C THR A 43 7.70 13.65 -10.76
N TYR A 44 9.03 13.80 -10.87
CA TYR A 44 10.00 12.73 -10.58
C TYR A 44 9.85 12.14 -9.16
N TYR A 45 9.51 12.98 -8.18
CA TYR A 45 9.30 12.52 -6.80
C TYR A 45 8.05 11.64 -6.69
N GLN A 46 6.95 12.05 -7.31
CA GLN A 46 5.69 11.30 -7.33
C GLN A 46 5.84 9.96 -8.07
N VAL A 47 6.61 9.91 -9.16
CA VAL A 47 6.87 8.66 -9.90
C VAL A 47 7.66 7.67 -9.04
N ASN A 48 8.72 8.13 -8.36
CA ASN A 48 9.51 7.27 -7.47
C ASN A 48 8.67 6.73 -6.30
N LEU A 49 7.85 7.58 -5.68
CA LEU A 49 6.93 7.17 -4.61
C LEU A 49 5.87 6.18 -5.10
N MET A 50 5.31 6.39 -6.29
CA MET A 50 4.35 5.46 -6.89
C MET A 50 4.96 4.07 -7.07
N LEU A 51 6.18 4.00 -7.62
CA LEU A 51 6.91 2.74 -7.81
C LEU A 51 7.23 2.07 -6.47
N ALA A 52 7.67 2.85 -5.47
CA ALA A 52 7.93 2.35 -4.13
C ALA A 52 6.67 1.75 -3.48
N LEU A 53 5.52 2.42 -3.62
CA LEU A 53 4.23 1.90 -3.12
C LEU A 53 3.80 0.63 -3.88
N LEU A 54 4.05 0.54 -5.19
CA LEU A 54 3.73 -0.65 -5.98
C LEU A 54 4.57 -1.86 -5.54
N VAL A 55 5.87 -1.65 -5.30
CA VAL A 55 6.79 -2.67 -4.76
C VAL A 55 6.32 -3.11 -3.37
N LEU A 56 5.95 -2.16 -2.50
CA LEU A 56 5.47 -2.47 -1.16
C LEU A 56 4.15 -3.26 -1.18
N ALA A 57 3.25 -2.93 -2.12
CA ALA A 57 2.01 -3.67 -2.36
C ALA A 57 2.27 -5.10 -2.89
N ALA A 58 3.28 -5.28 -3.74
CA ALA A 58 3.65 -6.57 -4.31
C ALA A 58 4.36 -7.49 -3.30
N VAL A 59 5.27 -6.94 -2.49
CA VAL A 59 5.98 -7.67 -1.43
C VAL A 59 5.02 -8.12 -0.33
N GLY A 60 3.91 -7.39 -0.10
CA GLY A 60 2.93 -7.75 0.91
C GLY A 60 3.48 -7.67 2.34
N ALA A 61 4.38 -6.71 2.59
CA ALA A 61 5.11 -6.57 3.86
C ALA A 61 4.20 -6.53 5.10
N GLY A 62 2.98 -6.00 4.99
CA GLY A 62 2.05 -5.96 6.13
C GLY A 62 1.51 -7.31 6.59
N ARG A 63 1.64 -8.38 5.80
CA ARG A 63 1.28 -9.73 6.23
C ARG A 63 2.34 -10.38 7.13
N PHE A 64 3.58 -9.89 7.07
CA PHE A 64 4.70 -10.39 7.89
C PHE A 64 4.97 -9.54 9.13
N ALA A 65 4.72 -8.23 9.11
CA ALA A 65 5.09 -7.32 10.20
C ALA A 65 4.02 -6.29 10.60
N GLY A 66 2.83 -6.31 10.00
CA GLY A 66 1.78 -5.32 10.24
C GLY A 66 0.71 -5.76 11.24
N LEU A 67 -0.06 -4.79 11.75
CA LEU A 67 -1.27 -5.03 12.53
C LEU A 67 -2.29 -5.91 11.78
N ASP A 68 -2.22 -5.96 10.45
CA ASP A 68 -2.94 -6.90 9.59
C ASP A 68 -2.74 -8.38 9.99
N PHE A 69 -1.54 -8.75 10.46
CA PHE A 69 -1.29 -10.10 10.99
C PHE A 69 -2.05 -10.33 12.30
N LEU A 70 -2.14 -9.30 13.16
CA LEU A 70 -2.86 -9.38 14.42
C LEU A 70 -4.37 -9.53 14.20
N LEU A 71 -4.93 -8.82 13.22
CA LEU A 71 -6.32 -8.98 12.77
C LEU A 71 -6.57 -10.35 12.15
N GLY A 72 -5.65 -10.87 11.33
CA GLY A 72 -5.70 -12.24 10.81
C GLY A 72 -5.67 -13.29 11.92
N ALA A 73 -4.78 -13.12 12.92
CA ALA A 73 -4.67 -13.99 14.08
C ALA A 73 -5.91 -13.92 14.99
N LEU A 74 -6.44 -12.72 15.25
CA LEU A 74 -7.70 -12.52 15.97
C LEU A 74 -8.87 -13.18 15.24
N ARG A 75 -8.94 -13.07 13.92
CA ARG A 75 -9.98 -13.73 13.12
C ARG A 75 -9.84 -15.26 13.15
N HIS A 76 -8.63 -15.79 13.09
CA HIS A 76 -8.37 -17.21 13.29
C HIS A 76 -8.70 -17.70 14.71
N ARG A 77 -8.60 -16.83 15.73
CA ARG A 77 -9.02 -17.13 17.10
C ARG A 77 -10.55 -17.07 17.28
N CYS A 78 -11.24 -16.13 16.64
CA CYS A 78 -12.70 -16.03 16.69
C CYS A 78 -13.41 -17.09 15.84
N CYS A 79 -12.83 -17.50 14.72
CA CYS A 79 -13.38 -18.53 13.83
C CYS A 79 -12.25 -19.45 13.36
N PRO A 80 -11.91 -20.50 14.13
CA PRO A 80 -10.93 -21.48 13.69
C PRO A 80 -11.44 -22.17 12.42
N PRO A 81 -10.62 -22.28 11.34
CA PRO A 81 -11.01 -23.05 10.18
C PRO A 81 -11.20 -24.50 10.60
N LYS A 82 -12.32 -25.10 10.17
CA LYS A 82 -12.62 -26.51 10.39
C LYS A 82 -11.48 -27.32 9.77
N GLN A 83 -10.66 -27.94 10.61
CA GLN A 83 -9.58 -28.83 10.16
C GLN A 83 -10.27 -30.06 9.54
N GLU A 84 -10.19 -30.22 8.22
CA GLU A 84 -10.63 -31.43 7.55
C GLU A 84 -9.57 -32.51 7.82
N THR A 85 -9.85 -33.39 8.78
CA THR A 85 -9.06 -34.58 9.09
C THR A 85 -9.03 -35.46 7.85
N LYS A 86 -7.83 -35.64 7.27
CA LYS A 86 -7.60 -36.60 6.20
C LYS A 86 -7.33 -37.98 6.77
#